data_AF-A0A7W1DH19-F1
#
_entry.id   AF-A0A7W1DH19-F1
#
_cell.length_a   1.000
_cell.length_b   1.000
_cell.length_c   1.000
_cell.angle_alpha   90.00
_cell.angle_beta   90.00
_cell.angle_gamma   90.00
#
_symmetry.space_group_name_H-M   'P 1'
#
loop_
_entity.id
_entity.type
_entity.pdbx_description
1 polymer ?
#
loop_
_entity_poly.entity_id
_entity_poly.type
_entity_poly.pdbx_seq_one_letter_code
_entity_poly.pdbx_strand_id
1 'polypeptide(L)'
;MIRFLAPFAPLFSKRVWQNAQVLLMGAILAPGRRTVSSALRAMGLDQHKRFHRYHRVLSHASWSSSEASRVLLRLVMEAFVPEGDPLVVGIDETLERRWGKKIAARGVYRDPVRG
;
A
#
# COMPACT_ATOMS: atom_id res chain seq x y z
N MET A 1 0.33 0.28 19.94
CA MET A 1 1.07 0.62 18.71
C MET A 1 1.61 -0.67 18.11
N ILE A 2 1.31 -0.99 16.86
CA ILE A 2 1.83 -2.21 16.22
C ILE A 2 3.32 -1.98 15.97
N ARG A 3 4.18 -2.67 16.74
CA ARG A 3 5.62 -2.41 16.77
C ARG A 3 6.28 -2.56 15.40
N PHE A 4 5.80 -3.51 14.59
CA PHE A 4 6.24 -3.74 13.21
C PHE A 4 6.05 -2.55 12.27
N LEU A 5 5.10 -1.65 12.58
CA LEU A 5 4.83 -0.49 11.72
C LEU A 5 5.66 0.74 12.11
N ALA A 6 6.38 0.71 13.23
CA ALA A 6 7.17 1.85 13.70
C ALA A 6 8.15 2.43 12.64
N PRO A 7 8.83 1.62 11.80
CA PRO A 7 9.73 2.14 10.77
C PRO A 7 9.06 3.05 9.73
N PHE A 8 7.75 2.93 9.54
CA PHE A 8 6.99 3.75 8.59
C PHE A 8 6.50 5.06 9.20
N ALA A 9 6.52 5.21 10.53
CA ALA A 9 5.96 6.37 11.21
C ALA A 9 6.56 7.72 10.75
N PRO A 10 7.88 7.85 10.48
CA PRO A 10 8.47 9.11 10.01
C PRO A 10 7.94 9.60 8.65
N LEU A 11 7.34 8.72 7.84
CA LEU A 11 6.78 9.07 6.54
C LEU A 11 5.46 9.85 6.64
N PHE A 12 4.85 9.88 7.84
CA PHE A 12 3.54 10.45 8.05
C PHE A 12 3.56 11.50 9.15
N SER A 13 2.74 12.53 9.01
CA SER A 13 2.43 13.38 10.17
C SER A 13 1.68 12.58 11.24
N LYS A 14 1.83 12.95 12.52
CA LYS A 14 1.22 12.26 13.67
C LYS A 14 -0.28 11.93 13.48
N ARG A 15 -1.05 12.86 12.91
CA ARG A 15 -2.50 12.68 12.67
C ARG A 15 -2.79 11.73 11.52
N VAL A 16 -2.00 11.78 10.45
CA VAL A 16 -2.16 10.87 9.30
C VAL A 16 -1.73 9.46 9.70
N TRP A 17 -0.68 9.33 10.51
CA TRP A 17 -0.15 8.06 10.97
C TRP A 17 -1.20 7.18 11.66
N GLN A 18 -1.99 7.76 12.56
CA GLN A 18 -3.08 7.05 13.24
C GLN A 18 -4.09 6.46 12.26
N ASN A 19 -4.48 7.22 11.22
CA ASN A 19 -5.43 6.74 10.21
C ASN A 19 -4.78 5.72 9.26
N ALA A 20 -3.50 5.90 8.92
CA ALA A 20 -2.76 4.99 8.05
C ALA A 20 -2.64 3.59 8.68
N GLN A 21 -2.39 3.50 9.99
CA GLN A 21 -2.35 2.23 10.72
C GLN A 21 -3.70 1.49 10.65
N VAL A 22 -4.81 2.21 10.87
CA VAL A 22 -6.16 1.63 10.77
C VAL A 22 -6.43 1.13 9.35
N LEU A 23 -6.06 1.91 8.33
CA LEU A 23 -6.25 1.51 6.94
C LEU A 23 -5.42 0.30 6.55
N LEU A 24 -4.16 0.22 7.02
CA LEU A 24 -3.30 -0.91 6.74
C LEU A 24 -3.86 -2.19 7.36
N MET A 25 -4.22 -2.14 8.65
CA MET A 25 -4.82 -3.30 9.32
C MET A 25 -6.14 -3.71 8.69
N GLY A 26 -7.00 -2.74 8.39
CA GLY A 26 -8.26 -2.99 7.71
C GLY A 26 -8.05 -3.60 6.33
N ALA A 27 -7.06 -3.16 5.57
CA ALA A 27 -6.77 -3.70 4.23
C ALA A 27 -6.23 -5.14 4.29
N ILE A 28 -5.50 -5.51 5.35
CA ILE A 28 -5.04 -6.89 5.58
C ILE A 28 -6.22 -7.79 5.97
N LEU A 29 -7.11 -7.30 6.83
CA LEU A 29 -8.22 -8.07 7.39
C LEU A 29 -9.45 -8.14 6.46
N ALA A 30 -9.62 -7.17 5.56
CA ALA A 30 -10.80 -7.10 4.71
C ALA A 30 -10.82 -8.22 3.65
N PRO A 31 -11.86 -9.06 3.61
CA PRO A 31 -12.03 -10.02 2.53
C PRO A 31 -12.46 -9.29 1.24
N GLY A 32 -11.81 -9.59 0.13
CA GLY A 32 -12.19 -9.10 -1.20
C GLY A 32 -11.51 -7.78 -1.62
N ARG A 33 -12.30 -6.77 -1.98
CA ARG A 33 -11.76 -5.54 -2.61
C ARG A 33 -10.97 -4.71 -1.60
N ARG A 34 -9.80 -4.22 -1.99
CA ARG A 34 -8.92 -3.35 -1.17
C ARG A 34 -9.34 -1.87 -1.22
N THR A 35 -10.56 -1.55 -0.80
CA THR A 35 -11.07 -0.17 -0.75
C THR A 35 -10.94 0.41 0.66
N VAL A 36 -10.99 1.74 0.78
CA VAL A 36 -11.03 2.42 2.09
C VAL A 36 -12.26 1.95 2.90
N SER A 37 -13.41 1.79 2.24
CA SER A 37 -14.64 1.34 2.90
C SER A 37 -14.57 -0.10 3.40
N SER A 38 -13.98 -1.02 2.64
CA SER A 38 -13.84 -2.41 3.09
C SER A 38 -12.84 -2.51 4.25
N ALA A 39 -11.73 -1.76 4.18
CA ALA A 39 -10.78 -1.67 5.27
C ALA A 39 -11.43 -1.15 6.55
N LEU A 40 -12.22 -0.08 6.46
CA LEU A 40 -12.91 0.48 7.63
C LEU A 40 -14.02 -0.45 8.15
N ARG A 41 -14.74 -1.15 7.27
CA ARG A 41 -15.71 -2.16 7.68
C ARG A 41 -15.03 -3.31 8.45
N ALA A 42 -13.89 -3.81 7.97
CA ALA A 42 -13.12 -4.85 8.64
C ALA A 42 -12.61 -4.40 10.02
N MET A 43 -12.38 -3.09 10.21
CA MET A 43 -12.01 -2.49 11.48
C MET A 43 -13.21 -2.10 12.36
N GLY A 44 -14.46 -2.40 11.98
CA GLY A 44 -15.66 -2.02 12.72
C GLY A 44 -15.99 -0.52 12.69
N LEU A 45 -15.53 0.19 11.66
CA LEU A 45 -15.65 1.65 11.50
C LEU A 45 -16.54 2.06 10.31
N ASP A 46 -17.43 1.18 9.87
CA ASP A 46 -18.32 1.41 8.73
C ASP A 46 -19.31 2.59 8.96
N GLN A 47 -19.74 2.82 10.20
CA GLN A 47 -20.62 3.94 10.59
C GLN A 47 -19.88 5.17 11.13
N HIS A 48 -18.56 5.23 10.99
CA HIS A 48 -17.77 6.29 11.62
C HIS A 48 -18.00 7.66 10.96
N LYS A 49 -18.57 8.63 11.70
CA LYS A 49 -18.98 9.96 11.20
C LYS A 49 -17.89 10.75 10.46
N ARG A 50 -16.60 10.48 10.74
CA ARG A 50 -15.45 11.19 10.14
C ARG A 50 -14.73 10.36 9.07
N PHE A 51 -15.48 9.55 8.33
CA PHE A 51 -14.99 8.66 7.27
C PHE A 51 -14.05 9.33 6.25
N HIS A 52 -14.32 10.59 5.89
CA HIS A 52 -13.49 11.39 4.97
C HIS A 52 -12.01 11.50 5.40
N ARG A 53 -11.70 11.41 6.70
CA ARG A 53 -10.32 11.51 7.21
C ARG A 53 -9.44 10.37 6.73
N TYR A 54 -10.01 9.19 6.50
CA TYR A 54 -9.30 8.03 6.00
C TYR A 54 -9.01 8.15 4.51
N HIS A 55 -9.95 8.67 3.72
CA HIS A 55 -9.71 8.99 2.31
C HIS A 55 -8.56 9.99 2.13
N ARG A 56 -8.46 10.98 3.02
CA ARG A 56 -7.37 11.98 2.99
C ARG A 56 -5.98 11.36 3.10
N VAL A 57 -5.82 10.19 3.71
CA VAL A 57 -4.53 9.48 3.75
C VAL A 57 -4.02 9.20 2.34
N LEU A 58 -4.90 8.78 1.43
CA LEU A 58 -4.51 8.43 0.05
C LEU A 58 -4.67 9.60 -0.94
N SER A 59 -5.47 10.61 -0.61
CA SER A 59 -5.79 11.68 -1.57
C SER A 59 -5.10 13.03 -1.31
N HIS A 60 -4.74 13.35 -0.06
CA HIS A 60 -4.26 14.70 0.32
C HIS A 60 -3.07 14.71 1.28
N ALA A 61 -2.81 13.62 2.01
CA ALA A 61 -1.66 13.57 2.89
C ALA A 61 -0.36 13.55 2.06
N SER A 62 0.63 14.32 2.50
CA SER A 62 1.98 14.29 1.92
C SER A 62 2.75 13.12 2.54
N TRP A 63 2.96 12.07 1.74
CA TRP A 63 3.85 10.93 2.01
C TRP A 63 4.20 10.27 0.67
N SER A 64 5.33 9.55 0.62
CA SER A 64 5.80 8.91 -0.61
C SER A 64 5.62 7.39 -0.57
N SER A 65 4.97 6.84 -1.60
CA SER A 65 4.88 5.39 -1.79
C SER A 65 6.24 4.76 -2.08
N SER A 66 7.13 5.47 -2.77
CA SER A 66 8.50 5.00 -3.04
C SER A 66 9.34 4.91 -1.76
N GLU A 67 9.22 5.91 -0.87
CA GLU A 67 9.89 5.85 0.43
C GLU A 67 9.33 4.73 1.31
N ALA A 68 8.01 4.54 1.31
CA ALA A 68 7.38 3.41 2.01
C ALA A 68 7.87 2.06 1.46
N SER A 69 7.96 1.90 0.13
CA SER A 69 8.52 0.69 -0.49
C SER A 69 9.97 0.45 -0.12
N ARG A 70 10.78 1.52 -0.01
CA ARG A 70 12.17 1.41 0.44
C ARG A 70 12.27 0.92 1.89
N VAL A 71 11.43 1.42 2.78
CA VAL A 71 11.36 0.93 4.17
C VAL A 71 10.93 -0.53 4.20
N LEU A 72 9.90 -0.90 3.43
CA LEU A 72 9.44 -2.28 3.35
C LEU A 72 10.53 -3.22 2.81
N LEU A 73 11.23 -2.84 1.74
CA LEU A 73 12.31 -3.63 1.17
C LEU A 73 13.40 -3.91 2.20
N ARG A 74 13.82 -2.89 2.97
CA ARG A 74 14.79 -3.07 4.06
C ARG A 74 14.31 -4.07 5.10
N LEU A 75 13.05 -3.95 5.55
CA LEU A 75 12.48 -4.87 6.54
C LEU A 75 12.38 -6.31 6.03
N VAL A 76 12.06 -6.50 4.74
CA VAL A 76 12.03 -7.83 4.11
C VAL A 76 13.44 -8.39 4.02
N MET A 77 14.43 -7.59 3.62
CA MET A 77 15.83 -8.03 3.57
C MET A 77 16.34 -8.45 4.95
N GLU A 78 16.14 -7.60 5.97
CA GLU A 78 16.54 -7.89 7.36
C GLU A 78 15.86 -9.15 7.92
N ALA A 79 14.63 -9.45 7.49
CA ALA A 79 13.88 -10.60 7.98
C ALA A 79 14.23 -11.92 7.27
N PHE A 80 14.66 -11.87 6.00
CA PHE A 80 14.73 -13.06 5.15
C PHE A 80 16.08 -13.30 4.47
N VAL A 81 17.02 -12.36 4.51
CA VAL A 81 18.35 -12.52 3.90
C VAL A 81 19.37 -12.69 5.02
N PRO A 82 19.93 -13.91 5.20
CA PRO A 82 21.00 -14.13 6.16
C PRO A 82 22.21 -13.24 5.88
N GLU A 83 22.92 -12.86 6.93
CA GLU A 83 24.13 -12.06 6.80
C GLU A 83 25.17 -12.82 5.97
N GLY A 84 25.70 -12.17 4.93
CA GLY A 84 26.68 -12.75 4.03
C GLY A 84 26.09 -13.49 2.82
N ASP A 85 24.78 -13.75 2.79
CA ASP A 85 24.15 -14.42 1.66
C ASP A 85 23.81 -13.43 0.53
N PRO A 86 23.90 -13.86 -0.75
CA PRO A 86 23.55 -13.01 -1.88
C PRO A 86 22.04 -12.77 -1.96
N LEU A 87 21.65 -11.52 -2.24
CA LEU A 87 20.28 -11.19 -2.60
C LEU A 87 20.01 -11.54 -4.08
N VAL A 88 19.14 -12.51 -4.32
CA VAL A 88 18.65 -12.85 -5.67
C VAL A 88 17.37 -12.06 -5.96
N VAL A 89 17.37 -11.24 -7.01
CA VAL A 89 16.21 -10.42 -7.42
C VAL A 89 15.63 -10.96 -8.72
N GLY A 90 14.42 -11.51 -8.66
CA GLY A 90 13.62 -11.82 -9.85
C GLY A 90 12.93 -10.56 -10.36
N ILE A 91 13.11 -10.24 -11.64
CA ILE A 91 12.44 -9.11 -12.30
C ILE A 91 11.35 -9.69 -13.19
N ASP A 92 10.10 -9.32 -12.91
CA ASP A 92 8.94 -9.66 -13.74
C ASP A 92 8.08 -8.41 -13.96
N GLU A 93 7.57 -8.25 -15.18
CA GLU A 93 6.68 -7.13 -15.51
C GLU A 93 5.23 -7.54 -15.26
N THR A 94 4.62 -7.01 -14.20
CA THR A 94 3.17 -7.16 -14.00
C THR A 94 2.43 -5.98 -14.61
N LEU A 95 1.59 -6.26 -15.63
CA LEU A 95 0.71 -5.27 -16.21
C LEU A 95 -0.33 -4.79 -15.20
N GLU A 96 -0.22 -3.52 -14.79
CA GLU A 96 -1.22 -2.91 -13.92
C GLU A 96 -2.50 -2.61 -14.71
N ARG A 97 -3.56 -3.40 -14.48
CA ARG A 97 -4.85 -3.29 -15.18
C ARG A 97 -5.73 -2.15 -14.62
N ARG A 98 -5.18 -0.95 -14.46
CA ARG A 98 -5.94 0.24 -14.04
C ARG A 98 -6.23 1.17 -15.21
N TRP A 99 -7.42 1.76 -15.19
CA TRP A 99 -7.94 2.64 -16.24
C TRP A 99 -8.52 3.90 -15.59
N GLY A 100 -8.25 5.07 -16.18
CA GLY A 100 -8.84 6.32 -15.70
C GLY A 100 -8.07 7.56 -16.12
N LYS A 101 -8.73 8.73 -15.98
CA LYS A 101 -8.20 10.04 -16.40
C LYS A 101 -6.88 10.45 -15.73
N LYS A 102 -6.54 9.82 -14.60
CA LYS A 102 -5.32 10.11 -13.82
C LYS A 102 -4.16 9.15 -14.10
N ILE A 103 -4.30 8.24 -15.07
CA ILE A 103 -3.26 7.27 -15.43
C ILE A 103 -2.66 7.73 -16.75
N ALA A 104 -1.51 8.39 -16.65
CA ALA A 104 -0.72 8.82 -17.80
C ALA A 104 0.19 7.68 -18.30
N ALA A 105 0.71 7.79 -19.52
CA ALA A 105 1.67 6.85 -20.12
C ALA A 105 1.20 5.39 -20.13
N ARG A 106 -0.05 5.16 -20.52
CA ARG A 106 -0.58 3.81 -20.68
C ARG A 106 -0.03 3.16 -21.95
N GLY A 107 0.76 2.09 -21.80
CA GLY A 107 1.06 1.16 -22.89
C GLY A 107 -0.20 0.38 -23.27
N VAL A 108 -0.56 0.39 -24.55
CA VAL A 108 -1.60 -0.51 -25.08
C VAL A 108 -0.92 -1.83 -25.41
N TYR A 109 -0.96 -2.78 -24.49
CA TYR A 109 -0.54 -4.16 -24.78
C TYR A 109 -1.64 -4.86 -25.58
N ARG A 110 -1.32 -5.28 -26.81
CA ARG A 110 -2.16 -6.16 -27.62
C ARG A 110 -1.52 -7.54 -27.61
N ASP A 111 -2.27 -8.52 -27.11
CA ASP A 111 -1.88 -9.92 -27.18
C ASP A 111 -1.81 -10.34 -28.66
N PRO A 112 -0.67 -10.84 -29.18
CA PRO A 112 -0.62 -11.40 -30.52
C PRO A 112 -1.49 -12.68 -30.53
N VAL A 113 -2.73 -12.52 -30.97
CA VAL A 113 -3.62 -13.65 -31.21
C VAL A 113 -2.97 -14.53 -32.27
N ARG A 114 -2.70 -15.79 -31.92
CA ARG A 114 -2.21 -16.81 -32.86
C ARG A 114 -3.24 -16.96 -33.98
N GLY A 115 -2.93 -16.43 -35.16
CA GLY A 115 -3.60 -16.77 -36.41
C GLY A 115 -3.01 -18.05 -36.99
#